data_AF-A0A3G3IHU3-F1
#
_entry.id   AF-A0A3G3IHU3-F1
#
_cell.length_a   1.000
_cell.length_b   1.000
_cell.length_c   1.000
_cell.angle_alpha   90.00
_cell.angle_beta   90.00
_cell.angle_gamma   90.00
#
_symmetry.space_group_name_H-M   'P 1'
#
loop_
_entity.id
_entity.type
_entity.pdbx_description
1 polymer ?
#
loop_
_entity_poly.entity_id
_entity_poly.type
_entity_poly.pdbx_seq_one_letter_code
_entity_poly.pdbx_strand_id
1 'polypeptide(L)'
;MSAAPSVRGPDISGTGPSPDGETATAEDPGNMKTKCESGNGRTDIIMRPRDGGTVPMIFELKRSASEKDLEADADGAISQIHERKYYMGMKGRVVLFGISFWVKVPKVKVEIVGI
;
A
#
# COMPACT_ATOMS: atom_id res chain seq x y z
N MET A 1 -50.34 17.59 7.12
CA MET A 1 -49.32 16.52 7.24
C MET A 1 -49.21 15.85 5.89
N SER A 2 -48.08 15.95 5.20
CA SER A 2 -47.86 15.31 3.90
C SER A 2 -46.62 14.43 4.02
N ALA A 3 -46.75 13.15 3.69
CA ALA A 3 -45.66 12.18 3.67
C ALA A 3 -44.88 12.30 2.36
N ALA A 4 -43.55 12.33 2.44
CA ALA A 4 -42.68 12.33 1.26
C ALA A 4 -42.74 10.98 0.52
N PRO A 5 -42.58 10.95 -0.82
CA PRO A 5 -42.69 9.72 -1.59
C PRO A 5 -41.44 8.84 -1.42
N SER A 6 -41.65 7.53 -1.32
CA SER A 6 -40.60 6.51 -1.28
C SER A 6 -39.96 6.34 -2.65
N VAL A 7 -38.72 6.78 -2.80
CA VAL A 7 -37.92 6.52 -4.01
C VAL A 7 -37.42 5.07 -3.97
N ARG A 8 -37.84 4.28 -4.94
CA ARG A 8 -37.38 2.89 -5.13
C ARG A 8 -35.93 2.94 -5.63
N GLY A 9 -34.99 2.41 -4.85
CA GLY A 9 -33.58 2.33 -5.24
C GLY A 9 -33.37 1.51 -6.51
N PRO A 10 -32.24 1.70 -7.23
CA PRO A 10 -31.99 1.01 -8.48
C PRO A 10 -31.89 -0.51 -8.25
N ASP A 11 -32.52 -1.25 -9.14
CA ASP A 11 -32.43 -2.70 -9.22
C ASP A 11 -31.00 -3.10 -9.60
N ILE A 12 -30.28 -3.71 -8.66
CA ILE A 12 -28.92 -4.22 -8.87
C ILE A 12 -28.92 -5.69 -9.29
N SER A 13 -29.89 -6.14 -10.08
CA SER A 13 -29.80 -7.44 -10.77
C SER A 13 -28.92 -7.29 -12.03
N GLY A 14 -27.60 -7.19 -11.87
CA GLY A 14 -26.77 -6.92 -13.04
C GLY A 14 -25.25 -6.90 -12.87
N THR A 15 -24.65 -7.83 -12.10
CA THR A 15 -23.22 -8.12 -12.25
C THR A 15 -23.01 -9.62 -12.05
N GLY A 16 -22.78 -10.34 -13.16
CA GLY A 16 -22.23 -11.69 -13.10
C GLY A 16 -20.83 -11.69 -12.45
N PRO A 17 -20.35 -12.85 -11.96
CA PRO A 17 -19.09 -12.93 -11.25
C PRO A 17 -17.92 -12.51 -12.15
N SER A 18 -17.03 -11.67 -11.61
CA SER A 18 -15.72 -11.40 -12.21
C SER A 18 -14.94 -12.72 -12.32
N PRO A 19 -14.21 -12.94 -13.44
CA PRO A 19 -13.65 -14.25 -13.80
C PRO A 19 -12.49 -14.73 -12.92
N ASP A 20 -12.10 -13.95 -11.92
CA ASP A 20 -10.95 -14.16 -11.06
C ASP A 20 -11.44 -14.01 -9.63
N GLY A 21 -11.93 -15.13 -9.08
CA GLY A 21 -12.52 -15.18 -7.76
C GLY A 21 -11.54 -14.73 -6.67
N GLU A 22 -11.81 -13.56 -6.10
CA GLU A 22 -11.31 -13.18 -4.77
C GLU A 22 -12.35 -12.27 -4.10
N THR A 23 -13.16 -12.83 -3.21
CA THR A 23 -13.98 -12.05 -2.27
C THR A 23 -13.05 -11.37 -1.28
N ALA A 24 -12.84 -10.06 -1.46
CA ALA A 24 -12.22 -9.20 -0.46
C ALA A 24 -13.25 -8.15 -0.01
N THR A 25 -13.85 -8.39 1.16
CA THR A 25 -14.66 -7.39 1.86
C THR A 25 -13.80 -6.67 2.89
N ALA A 26 -13.44 -5.41 2.60
CA ALA A 26 -13.33 -4.31 3.56
C ALA A 26 -13.08 -2.98 2.81
N GLU A 27 -14.19 -2.39 2.36
CA GLU A 27 -14.54 -0.95 2.30
C GLU A 27 -13.55 0.07 1.68
N ASP A 28 -13.90 0.55 0.47
CA ASP A 28 -13.27 1.64 -0.32
C ASP A 28 -13.28 2.98 0.46
N PRO A 29 -12.12 3.65 0.65
CA PRO A 29 -11.67 4.62 -0.35
C PRO A 29 -10.13 4.67 -0.50
N GLY A 30 -9.60 4.09 -1.58
CA GLY A 30 -8.21 4.32 -2.01
C GLY A 30 -7.27 3.12 -1.96
N ASN A 31 -7.69 1.98 -2.54
CA ASN A 31 -6.87 0.85 -3.02
C ASN A 31 -5.55 0.54 -2.27
N MET A 32 -5.60 0.53 -0.94
CA MET A 32 -4.51 0.09 -0.08
C MET A 32 -4.49 -1.44 -0.07
N LYS A 33 -3.36 -2.06 -0.42
CA LYS A 33 -3.19 -3.51 -0.33
C LYS A 33 -2.17 -3.84 0.75
N THR A 34 -2.60 -4.52 1.81
CA THR A 34 -1.75 -5.10 2.85
C THR A 34 -1.80 -6.62 2.73
N LYS A 35 -0.67 -7.31 2.53
CA LYS A 35 -0.58 -8.78 2.68
C LYS A 35 0.76 -9.13 3.34
N CYS A 36 0.71 -9.52 4.61
CA CYS A 36 1.84 -10.08 5.34
C CYS A 36 1.99 -11.56 4.96
N GLU A 37 2.73 -11.87 3.90
CA GLU A 37 3.22 -13.23 3.69
C GLU A 37 4.61 -13.36 4.29
N SER A 38 4.76 -14.37 5.14
CA SER A 38 6.04 -14.89 5.61
C SER A 38 6.97 -15.18 4.43
N GLY A 39 7.80 -14.21 4.09
CA GLY A 39 8.96 -14.34 3.21
C GLY A 39 8.67 -14.94 1.84
N ASN A 40 8.15 -14.16 0.87
CA ASN A 40 8.72 -14.20 -0.49
C ASN A 40 8.25 -13.16 -1.52
N GLY A 41 7.22 -12.34 -1.31
CA GLY A 41 6.54 -11.73 -2.48
C GLY A 41 6.31 -10.23 -2.51
N ARG A 42 5.96 -9.60 -1.39
CA ARG A 42 5.33 -8.26 -1.39
C ARG A 42 5.92 -7.35 -0.31
N THR A 43 5.94 -6.07 -0.61
CA THR A 43 6.24 -4.99 0.34
C THR A 43 5.06 -4.79 1.27
N ASP A 44 5.31 -4.22 2.45
CA ASP A 44 4.29 -4.14 3.49
C ASP A 44 3.10 -3.27 3.06
N ILE A 45 3.36 -2.12 2.43
CA ILE A 45 2.30 -1.21 1.97
C ILE A 45 2.67 -0.58 0.62
N ILE A 46 1.76 -0.67 -0.34
CA ILE A 46 1.78 0.16 -1.56
C ILE A 46 0.54 1.03 -1.58
N MET A 47 0.75 2.35 -1.63
CA MET A 47 -0.31 3.32 -1.83
C MET A 47 -0.34 3.76 -3.29
N ARG A 48 -1.40 3.37 -4.01
CA ARG A 48 -1.65 3.81 -5.38
C ARG A 48 -2.71 4.93 -5.37
N PRO A 49 -2.36 6.14 -5.80
CA PRO A 49 -3.29 7.24 -5.99
C PRO A 49 -4.49 6.81 -6.84
N ARG A 50 -5.70 7.22 -6.44
CA ARG A 50 -6.92 7.00 -7.23
C ARG A 50 -6.98 7.95 -8.44
N ASP A 51 -6.35 9.11 -8.32
CA ASP A 51 -6.24 10.15 -9.34
C ASP A 51 -4.78 10.58 -9.53
N GLY A 52 -4.49 11.33 -10.61
CA GLY A 52 -3.14 11.78 -10.94
C GLY A 52 -2.57 12.88 -10.03
N GLY A 53 -3.29 13.27 -8.97
CA GLY A 53 -2.91 14.37 -8.08
C GLY A 53 -2.00 13.96 -6.93
N THR A 54 -1.97 12.68 -6.58
CA THR A 54 -1.14 12.16 -5.46
C THR A 54 0.04 11.36 -6.00
N VAL A 55 1.16 11.39 -5.29
CA VAL A 55 2.37 10.64 -5.64
C VAL A 55 2.26 9.21 -5.10
N PRO A 56 2.51 8.16 -5.90
CA PRO A 56 2.59 6.80 -5.40
C PRO A 56 3.61 6.66 -4.27
N MET A 57 3.27 5.86 -3.26
CA MET A 57 4.15 5.62 -2.10
C MET A 57 4.31 4.13 -1.83
N ILE A 58 5.52 3.72 -1.46
CA ILE A 58 5.89 2.33 -1.16
C ILE A 58 6.57 2.30 0.21
N PHE A 59 6.16 1.39 1.09
CA PHE A 59 6.69 1.26 2.44
C PHE A 59 7.15 -0.18 2.71
N GLU A 60 8.39 -0.31 3.16
CA GLU A 60 8.96 -1.55 3.66
C GLU A 60 9.40 -1.34 5.12
N LEU A 61 8.90 -2.20 6.01
CA LEU A 61 9.09 -2.14 7.45
C LEU A 61 9.97 -3.31 7.93
N LYS A 62 10.93 -3.01 8.80
CA LYS A 62 11.82 -3.99 9.43
C LYS A 62 11.73 -3.89 10.95
N ARG A 63 11.86 -5.03 11.62
CA ARG A 63 12.11 -5.09 13.07
C ARG A 63 13.59 -5.36 13.29
N SER A 64 14.28 -4.41 13.90
CA SER A 64 15.70 -4.50 14.21
C SER A 64 15.96 -5.31 15.48
N ALA A 65 17.09 -6.02 15.51
CA ALA A 65 17.52 -6.78 16.67
C ALA A 65 18.05 -5.88 17.79
N SER A 66 18.71 -4.77 17.42
CA SER A 66 19.22 -3.77 18.34
C SER A 66 19.14 -2.36 17.77
N GLU A 67 19.30 -1.34 18.61
CA GLU A 67 19.26 0.07 18.18
C GLU A 67 20.30 0.41 17.11
N LYS A 68 21.51 -0.16 17.21
CA LYS A 68 22.60 0.06 16.25
C LYS A 68 22.29 -0.49 14.85
N ASP A 69 21.35 -1.43 14.74
CA ASP A 69 21.00 -2.06 13.46
C ASP A 69 19.93 -1.26 12.71
N LEU A 70 19.26 -0.30 13.38
CA LEU A 70 18.17 0.51 12.82
C LEU A 70 18.55 1.16 11.48
N GLU A 71 19.74 1.78 11.40
CA GLU A 71 20.19 2.46 10.19
C GLU A 71 20.33 1.48 9.02
N ALA A 72 21.08 0.39 9.25
CA ALA A 72 21.35 -0.62 8.25
C ALA A 72 20.07 -1.33 7.79
N ASP A 73 19.13 -1.59 8.69
CA ASP A 73 17.85 -2.21 8.37
C ASP A 73 16.94 -1.28 7.56
N ALA A 74 16.95 0.03 7.84
CA ALA A 74 16.20 1.01 7.04
C ALA A 74 16.79 1.14 5.62
N ASP A 75 18.12 1.12 5.49
CA ASP A 75 18.80 1.10 4.19
C ASP A 75 18.54 -0.22 3.43
N GLY A 76 18.51 -1.34 4.15
CA GLY A 76 18.14 -2.66 3.60
C GLY A 76 16.71 -2.69 3.10
N ALA A 77 15.79 -2.01 3.78
CA ALA A 77 14.40 -1.87 3.35
C ALA A 77 14.27 -1.10 2.01
N ILE A 78 14.99 0.02 1.87
CA ILE A 78 15.09 0.74 0.58
C ILE A 78 15.67 -0.17 -0.51
N SER A 79 16.80 -0.84 -0.23
CA SER A 79 17.46 -1.75 -1.16
C SER A 79 16.51 -2.84 -1.66
N GLN A 80 15.75 -3.45 -0.76
CA GLN A 80 14.75 -4.45 -1.11
C GLN A 80 13.64 -3.91 -2.03
N ILE A 81 13.19 -2.67 -1.82
CA ILE A 81 12.18 -2.05 -2.71
C ILE A 81 12.72 -1.94 -4.14
N HIS A 82 13.99 -1.56 -4.30
CA HIS A 82 14.66 -1.49 -5.60
C HIS A 82 14.87 -2.87 -6.23
N GLU A 83 15.41 -3.82 -5.48
CA GLU A 83 15.68 -5.19 -5.96
C GLU A 83 14.40 -5.86 -6.49
N ARG A 84 13.28 -5.63 -5.78
CA ARG A 84 11.98 -6.19 -6.14
C ARG A 84 11.20 -5.32 -7.12
N LYS A 85 11.72 -4.14 -7.45
CA LYS A 85 11.21 -3.21 -8.45
C LYS A 85 9.73 -2.86 -8.24
N TYR A 86 9.32 -2.63 -7.00
CA TYR A 86 7.90 -2.42 -6.67
C TYR A 86 7.26 -1.18 -7.31
N TYR A 87 8.07 -0.22 -7.74
CA TYR A 87 7.64 0.97 -8.48
C TYR A 87 7.45 0.72 -9.99
N MET A 88 7.72 -0.48 -10.51
CA MET A 88 7.48 -0.79 -11.92
C MET A 88 5.99 -0.67 -12.28
N GLY A 89 5.72 -0.01 -13.39
CA GLY A 89 4.37 0.28 -13.86
C GLY A 89 3.72 1.50 -13.19
N MET A 90 4.40 2.17 -12.27
CA MET A 90 4.04 3.51 -11.82
C MET A 90 4.53 4.56 -12.81
N LYS A 91 4.01 5.79 -12.72
CA LYS A 91 4.39 6.91 -13.59
C LYS A 91 4.79 8.12 -12.75
N GLY A 92 5.83 8.84 -13.18
CA GLY A 92 6.26 10.06 -12.54
C GLY A 92 7.09 9.79 -11.29
N ARG A 93 6.95 10.63 -10.28
CA ARG A 93 7.68 10.43 -9.02
C ARG A 93 7.04 9.32 -8.20
N VAL A 94 7.86 8.55 -7.49
CA VAL A 94 7.41 7.58 -6.49
C VAL A 94 8.22 7.81 -5.22
N VAL A 95 7.55 7.80 -4.06
CA VAL A 95 8.22 7.94 -2.76
C VAL A 95 8.40 6.56 -2.14
N LEU A 96 9.62 6.24 -1.76
CA LEU A 96 9.99 4.98 -1.12
C LEU A 96 10.32 5.27 0.35
N PHE A 97 9.73 4.48 1.24
CA PHE A 97 9.97 4.53 2.68
C PHE A 97 10.56 3.20 3.14
N GLY A 98 11.81 3.25 3.62
CA GLY A 98 12.42 2.17 4.39
C GLY A 98 12.31 2.52 5.87
N ILE A 99 11.58 1.73 6.65
CA ILE A 99 11.35 2.00 8.06
C ILE A 99 11.87 0.81 8.87
N SER A 100 12.66 1.07 9.90
CA SER A 100 13.06 0.05 10.87
C SER A 100 12.63 0.44 12.28
N PHE A 101 12.34 -0.55 13.10
CA PHE A 101 11.90 -0.35 14.49
C PHE A 101 12.68 -1.24 15.44
N TRP A 102 13.14 -0.63 16.54
CA TRP A 102 13.64 -1.35 17.72
C TRP A 102 12.83 -0.91 18.93
N VAL A 103 12.00 -1.81 19.45
CA VAL A 103 11.05 -1.54 20.53
C VAL A 103 10.09 -0.39 20.18
N LYS A 104 10.40 0.85 20.58
CA LYS A 104 9.61 2.06 20.32
C LYS A 104 10.38 3.11 19.51
N VAL A 105 11.60 2.80 19.07
CA VAL A 105 12.46 3.71 18.32
C VAL A 105 12.34 3.40 16.83
N PRO A 106 11.75 4.31 16.02
CA PRO A 106 11.76 4.19 14.57
C PRO A 106 13.01 4.84 13.97
N LYS A 107 13.51 4.26 12.88
CA LYS A 107 14.37 4.95 11.91
C LYS A 107 13.69 4.92 10.55
N VAL A 108 13.71 6.06 9.86
CA VAL A 108 13.07 6.22 8.56
C VAL A 108 14.11 6.67 7.54
N LYS A 109 14.12 6.00 6.40
CA LYS A 109 14.80 6.43 5.18
C LYS A 109 13.77 6.69 4.10
N VAL A 110 13.99 7.78 3.35
CA VAL A 110 13.10 8.24 2.30
C VAL A 110 13.90 8.45 1.04
N GLU A 111 13.41 7.89 -0.07
CA GLU A 111 13.95 8.11 -1.40
C GLU A 111 12.83 8.54 -2.35
N ILE A 112 13.14 9.44 -3.28
CA ILE A 112 12.23 9.82 -4.37
C ILE A 112 12.86 9.36 -5.68
N VAL A 113 12.19 8.43 -6.35
CA VAL A 113 12.60 7.95 -7.67
C VAL A 113 11.73 8.57 -8.76
N GLY A 114 12.35 8.94 -9.88
CA GLY A 114 11.65 9.34 -11.10
C GLY A 114 11.55 8.16 -12.05
N ILE A 115 10.32 7.82 -12.46
CA ILE A 115 9.97 6.71 -13.36
C ILE A 115 9.31 7.24 -14.64
#